data_AF-U9UJH5-F1
#
_entry.id   AF-U9UJH5-F1
#
_cell.length_a   1.000
_cell.length_b   1.000
_cell.length_c   1.000
_cell.angle_alpha   90.00
_cell.angle_beta   90.00
_cell.angle_gamma   90.00
#
_symmetry.space_group_name_H-M   'P 1'
#
loop_
_entity.id
_entity.type
_entity.pdbx_description
1 polymer ?
#
loop_
_entity_poly.entity_id
_entity_poly.type
_entity_poly.pdbx_seq_one_letter_code
_entity_poly.pdbx_strand_id
1 'polypeptide(L)'
;DMCKNSCCAFTGIYINDVTCRFCNLERYIISNNSKKPQEPQKTAMYFPLLERFRIQYADSERALKLRYRSQREECDDEYSDIFDGDLYKELVEEGFFSDERDIALIGSTDGYQIFRQKTDSCWILMFINANLPPTIR
;
A
#
# COMPACT_ATOMS: atom_id res chain seq x y z
N ASP A 1 7.88 7.02 10.80
CA ASP A 1 9.28 7.35 10.46
C ASP A 1 9.79 6.41 9.38
N MET A 2 10.77 6.86 8.60
CA MET A 2 11.46 6.00 7.63
C MET A 2 12.96 6.27 7.64
N CYS A 3 13.72 5.32 7.10
CA CYS A 3 15.14 5.51 6.89
C CYS A 3 15.39 6.72 5.98
N LYS A 4 16.46 7.49 6.27
CA LYS A 4 16.90 8.63 5.45
C LYS A 4 17.06 8.27 3.96
N ASN A 5 17.60 7.08 3.69
CA ASN A 5 17.79 6.53 2.35
C ASN A 5 16.56 5.77 1.81
N SER A 6 15.39 5.89 2.45
CA SER A 6 14.14 5.23 2.08
C SER A 6 14.19 3.69 2.05
N CYS A 7 15.17 3.05 2.69
CA CYS A 7 15.30 1.58 2.68
C CYS A 7 14.13 0.85 3.34
N CYS A 8 13.56 1.43 4.40
CA CYS A 8 12.44 0.86 5.14
C CYS A 8 11.65 1.93 5.89
N ALA A 9 10.40 1.60 6.23
CA ALA A 9 9.63 2.33 7.23
C ALA A 9 9.81 1.67 8.61
N PHE A 10 9.97 2.48 9.65
CA PHE A 10 10.06 2.00 11.03
C PHE A 10 8.65 1.74 11.58
N THR A 11 8.06 0.63 11.12
CA THR A 11 6.72 0.16 11.48
C THR A 11 6.70 -1.36 11.58
N GLY A 12 5.63 -1.95 12.13
CA GLY A 12 5.50 -3.39 12.29
C GLY A 12 6.69 -3.99 13.04
N ILE A 13 7.41 -4.92 12.40
CA ILE A 13 8.58 -5.57 12.99
C ILE A 13 9.77 -4.63 13.24
N TYR A 14 9.81 -3.46 12.60
CA TYR A 14 10.89 -2.48 12.73
C TYR A 14 10.52 -1.32 13.68
N ILE A 15 9.39 -1.41 14.39
CA ILE A 15 8.87 -0.30 15.19
C ILE A 15 9.82 0.14 16.32
N ASN A 16 10.57 -0.81 16.89
CA ASN A 16 11.51 -0.57 18.00
C ASN A 16 12.95 -0.31 17.52
N ASP A 17 13.21 -0.39 16.22
CA ASP A 17 14.55 -0.17 15.70
C ASP A 17 14.90 1.32 15.75
N VAL A 18 16.10 1.63 16.25
CA VAL A 18 16.69 2.97 16.27
C VAL A 18 17.67 3.20 15.13
N THR A 19 18.11 2.14 14.46
CA THR A 19 19.00 2.15 13.29
C THR A 19 18.42 1.29 12.18
N CYS A 20 18.55 1.72 10.93
CA CYS A 20 18.09 0.95 9.79
C CYS A 20 18.90 -0.33 9.61
N ARG A 21 18.25 -1.51 9.57
CA ARG A 21 18.94 -2.80 9.39
C ARG A 21 19.62 -2.99 8.03
N PHE A 22 19.26 -2.18 7.03
CA PHE A 22 19.76 -2.30 5.66
C PHE A 22 20.97 -1.42 5.38
N CYS A 23 21.03 -0.22 5.98
CA CYS A 23 22.09 0.75 5.72
C CYS A 23 22.75 1.33 6.98
N ASN A 24 22.37 0.84 8.18
CA ASN A 24 22.90 1.23 9.49
C ASN A 24 22.80 2.72 9.82
N LEU A 25 21.98 3.49 9.10
CA LEU A 25 21.74 4.89 9.43
C LEU A 25 20.76 5.02 10.60
N GLU A 26 21.02 6.02 11.43
CA GLU A 26 20.14 6.39 12.55
C GLU A 26 18.73 6.73 12.06
N ARG A 27 17.72 6.32 12.83
CA ARG A 27 16.32 6.70 12.63
C ARG A 27 16.07 8.16 12.99
N TYR A 28 16.77 8.66 14.01
CA TYR A 28 16.53 9.97 14.61
C TYR A 28 17.71 10.94 14.34
N ILE A 29 17.43 12.23 14.43
CA ILE A 29 18.44 13.29 14.38
C ILE A 29 19.24 13.26 15.68
N ILE A 30 20.55 13.10 15.57
CA ILE A 30 21.45 13.13 16.73
C ILE A 30 21.45 14.56 17.29
N SER A 31 20.90 14.74 18.49
CA SER A 31 20.89 16.02 19.20
C SER A 31 21.76 15.93 20.45
N ASN A 32 22.64 16.92 20.64
CA ASN A 32 23.46 17.03 21.86
C ASN A 32 22.63 17.43 23.10
N ASN A 33 21.35 17.75 22.93
CA ASN A 33 20.50 18.23 24.00
C ASN A 33 19.48 17.15 24.38
N SER A 34 19.78 16.42 25.45
CA SER A 34 18.98 15.28 25.94
C SER A 34 17.55 15.62 26.36
N LYS A 35 17.21 16.92 26.47
CA LYS A 35 15.85 17.40 26.77
C LYS A 35 14.94 17.52 25.55
N LYS A 36 15.49 17.47 24.32
CA LYS A 36 14.67 17.57 23.10
C LYS A 36 14.05 16.21 22.75
N PRO A 37 12.78 16.17 22.30
CA PRO A 37 12.18 14.94 21.80
C PRO A 37 12.98 14.43 20.59
N GLN A 38 13.03 13.12 20.43
CA GLN A 38 13.69 12.48 19.28
C GLN A 38 12.92 12.81 18.00
N GLU A 39 13.58 13.51 17.08
CA GLU A 39 13.02 13.88 15.78
C GLU A 39 13.48 12.88 14.73
N PRO A 40 12.57 12.27 13.94
CA PRO A 40 12.96 11.33 12.89
C PRO A 40 13.72 12.03 11.76
N GLN A 41 14.71 11.36 11.19
CA GLN A 41 15.48 11.87 10.04
C GLN A 41 14.60 12.10 8.81
N LYS A 42 13.57 11.27 8.63
CA LYS A 42 12.66 11.31 7.49
C LYS A 42 11.32 10.68 7.85
N THR A 43 10.24 11.22 7.31
CA THR A 43 8.89 10.69 7.45
C THR A 43 8.26 10.48 6.07
N ALA A 44 7.34 9.51 6.00
CA ALA A 44 6.38 9.44 4.91
C ALA A 44 4.99 9.60 5.48
N MET A 45 4.14 10.26 4.70
CA MET A 45 2.71 10.34 4.96
C MET A 45 2.01 9.30 4.10
N TYR A 46 1.05 8.60 4.68
CA TYR A 46 0.25 7.61 3.98
C TYR A 46 -1.15 7.54 4.59
N PHE A 47 -2.10 7.03 3.81
CA PHE A 47 -3.41 6.65 4.32
C PHE A 47 -3.37 5.19 4.78
N PRO A 48 -3.71 4.87 6.05
CA PRO A 48 -3.64 3.50 6.54
C PRO A 48 -4.70 2.62 5.85
N LEU A 49 -4.24 1.78 4.91
CA LEU A 49 -5.12 0.92 4.11
C LEU A 49 -5.99 -0.01 4.97
N LEU A 50 -5.42 -0.63 6.01
CA LEU A 50 -6.15 -1.54 6.89
C LEU A 50 -7.35 -0.85 7.56
N GLU A 51 -7.17 0.36 8.08
CA GLU A 51 -8.26 1.12 8.71
C GLU A 51 -9.30 1.55 7.67
N ARG A 52 -8.87 1.90 6.44
CA ARG A 52 -9.81 2.19 5.35
C ARG A 52 -10.68 0.98 5.02
N PHE A 53 -10.10 -0.21 4.94
CA PHE A 53 -10.87 -1.43 4.69
C PHE A 53 -11.78 -1.78 5.86
N ARG A 54 -11.33 -1.66 7.11
CA ARG A 54 -12.19 -1.87 8.28
C ARG A 54 -13.44 -0.99 8.23
N ILE A 55 -13.29 0.29 7.88
CA ILE A 55 -14.41 1.21 7.71
C ILE A 55 -15.34 0.76 6.58
N GLN A 56 -14.79 0.35 5.42
CA GLN A 56 -15.61 -0.09 4.29
C GLN A 56 -16.37 -1.40 4.59
N TYR A 57 -15.76 -2.34 5.30
CA TYR A 57 -16.42 -3.60 5.69
C TYR A 57 -17.38 -3.45 6.88
N ALA A 58 -17.28 -2.36 7.66
CA ALA A 58 -18.24 -2.05 8.72
C ALA A 58 -19.61 -1.63 8.17
N ASP A 59 -19.66 -1.11 6.94
CA ASP A 59 -20.90 -0.84 6.22
C ASP A 59 -21.35 -2.09 5.46
N SER A 60 -22.55 -2.60 5.77
CA SER A 60 -23.04 -3.85 5.20
C SER A 60 -23.28 -3.79 3.69
N GLU A 61 -23.73 -2.64 3.17
CA GLU A 61 -23.98 -2.48 1.73
C GLU A 61 -22.65 -2.42 0.96
N ARG A 62 -21.69 -1.68 1.50
CA ARG A 62 -20.33 -1.58 0.95
C ARG A 62 -19.58 -2.90 1.04
N ALA A 63 -19.72 -3.64 2.13
CA ALA A 63 -19.13 -4.95 2.31
C ALA A 63 -19.63 -5.97 1.28
N LEU A 64 -20.92 -5.93 0.92
CA LEU A 64 -21.46 -6.76 -0.15
C LEU A 64 -20.86 -6.39 -1.51
N LYS A 65 -20.75 -5.10 -1.82
CA LYS A 65 -20.12 -4.63 -3.08
C LYS A 65 -18.65 -5.04 -3.20
N LEU A 66 -17.93 -5.11 -2.08
CA LEU A 66 -16.52 -5.55 -2.04
C LEU A 66 -16.33 -7.06 -2.31
N ARG A 67 -17.42 -7.83 -2.43
CA ARG A 67 -17.37 -9.25 -2.84
C ARG A 67 -17.52 -9.44 -4.34
N TYR A 68 -17.64 -8.36 -5.12
CA TYR A 68 -17.80 -8.43 -6.58
C TYR A 68 -16.74 -9.31 -7.23
N ARG A 69 -15.47 -9.22 -6.80
CA ARG A 69 -14.38 -10.10 -7.28
C ARG A 69 -14.75 -11.59 -7.27
N SER A 70 -15.34 -12.08 -6.18
CA SER A 70 -15.70 -13.50 -6.02
C SER A 70 -17.07 -13.87 -6.58
N GLN A 71 -17.93 -12.88 -6.80
CA GLN A 71 -19.33 -13.07 -7.22
C GLN A 71 -19.56 -12.75 -8.69
N ARG A 72 -18.57 -12.17 -9.38
CA ARG A 72 -18.64 -11.90 -10.81
C ARG A 72 -18.84 -13.20 -11.59
N GLU A 73 -19.67 -13.12 -12.62
CA GLU A 73 -19.74 -14.15 -13.64
C GLU A 73 -18.62 -13.89 -14.65
N GLU A 74 -17.89 -14.94 -15.03
CA GLU A 74 -16.90 -14.84 -16.09
C GLU A 74 -17.63 -14.86 -17.44
N CYS A 75 -17.27 -13.93 -18.33
CA CYS A 75 -17.70 -13.95 -19.72
C CYS A 75 -16.54 -14.46 -20.56
N ASP A 76 -16.65 -15.69 -21.07
CA ASP A 76 -15.58 -16.34 -21.82
C ASP A 76 -15.20 -15.61 -23.12
N ASP A 77 -16.10 -14.77 -23.65
CA ASP A 77 -15.93 -14.12 -24.95
C ASP A 77 -15.43 -12.66 -24.87
N GLU A 78 -15.32 -12.04 -23.68
CA GLU A 78 -14.95 -10.62 -23.53
C GLU A 78 -14.14 -10.30 -22.26
N TYR A 79 -13.07 -9.51 -22.42
CA TYR A 79 -12.34 -8.92 -21.28
C TYR A 79 -13.17 -7.78 -20.67
N SER A 80 -13.78 -8.05 -19.52
CA SER A 80 -14.71 -7.15 -18.84
C SER A 80 -14.10 -6.45 -17.62
N ASP A 81 -13.15 -7.11 -16.95
CA ASP A 81 -12.50 -6.61 -15.74
C ASP A 81 -11.03 -7.08 -15.65
N ILE A 82 -10.27 -6.54 -14.69
CA ILE A 82 -8.88 -6.94 -14.44
C ILE A 82 -8.76 -8.43 -14.08
N PHE A 83 -9.84 -9.01 -13.52
CA PHE A 83 -9.89 -10.40 -13.10
C PHE A 83 -9.97 -11.38 -14.28
N ASP A 84 -10.21 -10.89 -15.51
CA ASP A 84 -10.13 -11.71 -16.72
C ASP A 84 -8.69 -11.96 -17.18
N GLY A 85 -7.73 -11.18 -16.68
CA GLY A 85 -6.32 -11.26 -17.08
C GLY A 85 -5.61 -12.50 -16.56
N ASP A 86 -4.72 -13.06 -17.40
CA ASP A 86 -3.98 -14.29 -17.13
C ASP A 86 -3.23 -14.25 -15.79
N LEU A 87 -2.57 -13.13 -15.48
CA LEU A 87 -1.84 -12.97 -14.21
C LEU A 87 -2.74 -13.17 -12.98
N TYR A 88 -3.99 -12.69 -13.02
CA TYR A 88 -4.89 -12.89 -11.90
C TYR A 88 -5.34 -14.36 -11.80
N LYS A 89 -5.62 -15.00 -12.94
CA LYS A 89 -5.99 -16.42 -13.00
C LYS A 89 -4.88 -17.32 -12.47
N GLU A 90 -3.63 -17.06 -12.88
CA GLU A 90 -2.43 -17.74 -12.36
C GLU A 90 -2.31 -17.60 -10.83
N LEU A 91 -2.52 -16.40 -10.28
CA LEU A 91 -2.49 -16.19 -8.83
C LEU A 91 -3.59 -16.97 -8.10
N VAL A 92 -4.79 -17.08 -8.70
CA VAL A 92 -5.87 -17.90 -8.13
C VAL A 92 -5.49 -19.38 -8.13
N GLU A 93 -4.86 -19.88 -9.21
CA GLU A 93 -4.34 -21.26 -9.28
C GLU A 93 -3.24 -21.54 -8.24
N GLU A 94 -2.40 -20.54 -7.93
CA GLU A 94 -1.40 -20.61 -6.87
C GLU A 94 -2.00 -20.58 -5.44
N GLY A 95 -3.32 -20.42 -5.32
CA GLY A 95 -4.05 -20.42 -4.05
C GLY A 95 -4.20 -19.03 -3.42
N PHE A 96 -3.86 -17.95 -4.12
CA PHE A 96 -4.21 -16.61 -3.69
C PHE A 96 -5.71 -16.33 -3.91
N PHE A 97 -6.24 -15.36 -3.16
CA PHE A 97 -7.63 -14.93 -3.27
C PHE A 97 -8.71 -15.99 -3.00
N SER A 98 -8.37 -16.98 -2.15
CA SER A 98 -9.24 -18.10 -1.76
C SER A 98 -10.47 -17.71 -0.94
N ASP A 99 -10.41 -16.60 -0.18
CA ASP A 99 -11.54 -16.08 0.60
C ASP A 99 -12.29 -15.03 -0.24
N GLU A 100 -13.63 -15.08 -0.23
CA GLU A 100 -14.48 -14.07 -0.91
C GLU A 100 -14.20 -12.63 -0.47
N ARG A 101 -13.58 -12.44 0.71
CA ARG A 101 -13.19 -11.14 1.28
C ARG A 101 -11.75 -10.75 0.96
N ASP A 102 -10.99 -11.58 0.26
CA ASP A 102 -9.62 -11.23 -0.15
C ASP A 102 -9.63 -10.03 -1.10
N ILE A 103 -8.76 -9.06 -0.80
CA ILE A 103 -8.72 -7.75 -1.47
C ILE A 103 -7.59 -7.72 -2.49
N ALA A 104 -7.95 -7.53 -3.76
CA ALA A 104 -7.05 -7.23 -4.85
C ALA A 104 -6.84 -5.72 -4.97
N LEU A 105 -5.58 -5.28 -4.91
CA LEU A 105 -5.19 -3.89 -5.08
C LEU A 105 -4.34 -3.72 -6.35
N ILE A 106 -4.72 -2.75 -7.17
CA ILE A 106 -3.89 -2.30 -8.29
C ILE A 106 -2.96 -1.23 -7.74
N GLY A 107 -1.66 -1.51 -7.72
CA GLY A 107 -0.63 -0.58 -7.28
C GLY A 107 0.00 0.15 -8.46
N SER A 108 0.22 1.45 -8.32
CA SER A 108 1.04 2.26 -9.23
C SER A 108 2.04 3.08 -8.44
N THR A 109 3.25 3.19 -8.96
CA THR A 109 4.35 3.94 -8.35
C THR A 109 4.92 4.89 -9.38
N ASP A 110 4.94 6.19 -9.07
CA ASP A 110 5.56 7.19 -9.93
C ASP A 110 6.52 8.08 -9.14
N GLY A 111 7.61 8.47 -9.79
CA GLY A 111 8.70 9.26 -9.19
C GLY A 111 8.80 10.62 -9.88
N TYR A 112 8.72 11.70 -9.11
CA TYR A 112 8.88 13.05 -9.62
C TYR A 112 9.99 13.82 -8.90
N GLN A 113 10.72 14.65 -9.65
CA GLN A 113 11.75 15.54 -9.12
C GLN A 113 11.14 16.91 -8.84
N ILE A 114 11.03 17.30 -7.56
CA ILE A 114 10.32 18.51 -7.16
C ILE A 114 11.00 19.77 -7.74
N PHE A 115 12.33 19.75 -7.86
CA PHE A 115 13.12 20.89 -8.34
C PHE A 115 14.01 20.53 -9.52
N ARG A 116 14.25 21.53 -10.38
CA ARG A 116 15.16 21.43 -11.53
C ARG A 116 16.59 21.06 -11.13
N GLN A 117 17.00 21.38 -9.90
CA GLN A 117 18.30 21.05 -9.33
C GLN A 117 18.42 19.57 -8.89
N LYS A 118 17.36 18.75 -9.03
CA LYS A 118 17.35 17.28 -8.81
C LYS A 118 17.84 16.81 -7.43
N THR A 119 17.82 17.67 -6.42
CA THR A 119 18.28 17.33 -5.06
C THR A 119 17.27 16.50 -4.28
N ASP A 120 15.99 16.63 -4.64
CA ASP A 120 14.88 15.98 -3.93
C ASP A 120 13.98 15.20 -4.90
N SER A 121 13.77 13.93 -4.58
CA SER A 121 12.85 13.03 -5.29
C SER A 121 11.65 12.72 -4.40
N CYS A 122 10.44 12.86 -4.95
CA CYS A 122 9.19 12.41 -4.34
C CYS A 122 8.69 11.17 -5.08
N TRP A 123 8.18 10.20 -4.32
CA TRP A 123 7.54 9.00 -4.88
C TRP A 123 6.09 8.96 -4.43
N ILE A 124 5.19 8.79 -5.39
CA ILE A 124 3.76 8.63 -5.14
C ILE A 124 3.46 7.15 -5.26
N LEU A 125 2.92 6.57 -4.18
CA LEU A 125 2.38 5.22 -4.17
C LEU A 125 0.85 5.33 -4.20
N MET A 126 0.22 4.83 -5.26
CA MET A 126 -1.21 4.85 -5.44
C MET A 126 -1.74 3.42 -5.47
N PHE A 127 -2.81 3.17 -4.72
CA PHE A 127 -3.50 1.88 -4.71
C PHE A 127 -4.98 2.08 -5.02
N ILE A 128 -5.50 1.29 -5.95
CA ILE A 128 -6.92 1.24 -6.31
C ILE A 128 -7.48 -0.10 -5.85
N ASN A 129 -8.64 -0.07 -5.18
CA ASN A 129 -9.33 -1.29 -4.77
C ASN A 129 -10.10 -1.88 -5.95
N ALA A 130 -9.64 -3.04 -6.45
CA ALA A 130 -10.26 -3.68 -7.60
C ALA A 130 -11.54 -4.47 -7.26
N ASN A 131 -11.79 -4.74 -5.98
CA ASN A 131 -12.92 -5.55 -5.53
C ASN A 131 -14.28 -4.90 -5.72
N LEU A 132 -14.34 -3.62 -6.12
CA LEU A 132 -15.60 -2.96 -6.46
C LEU A 132 -15.93 -3.20 -7.95
N PRO A 133 -17.22 -3.31 -8.32
CA PRO A 133 -17.64 -3.34 -9.71
C PRO A 133 -17.08 -2.15 -10.52
N PRO A 134 -16.75 -2.33 -11.81
CA PRO A 134 -16.20 -1.28 -12.66
C PRO A 134 -16.98 0.04 -12.63
N THR A 135 -18.29 -0.03 -12.49
CA THR A 135 -19.20 1.14 -12.50
C THR A 135 -19.07 2.06 -11.29
N ILE A 136 -18.46 1.57 -10.19
CA ILE A 136 -18.35 2.31 -8.92
C ILE A 136 -16.92 2.28 -8.33
N ARG A 137 -15.94 1.84 -9.12
CA ARG A 137 -14.54 1.73 -8.74
C ARG A 137 -13.86 3.11 -8.63
#